data_AF-A0A4Y1ZH08-F1
#
_entry.id   AF-A0A4Y1ZH08-F1
#
_cell.length_a   1.000
_cell.length_b   1.000
_cell.length_c   1.000
_cell.angle_alpha   90.00
_cell.angle_beta   90.00
_cell.angle_gamma   90.00
#
_symmetry.space_group_name_H-M   'P 1'
#
loop_
_entity.id
_entity.type
_entity.pdbx_description
1 polymer ?
#
loop_
_entity_poly.entity_id
_entity_poly.type
_entity_poly.pdbx_seq_one_letter_code
_entity_poly.pdbx_strand_id
1 'polypeptide(L)'
;MLILAACLLATLFLFLVVLFAAGGLFQTKTYLQPWDKTYAKNFKDPRIRLAAYGLLAANGHNMQPWIIKLDKKDAMTFYLFADPERMSLQADPEARQLMVTQGTFLDYVAVAGQSIGFRSPSPCSPKALMMKTIFSTA
;
A
#
# COMPACT_ATOMS: atom_id res chain seq x y z
N MET A 1 49.12 -18.14 -22.74
CA MET A 1 47.91 -18.83 -22.23
C MET A 1 47.45 -18.29 -20.88
N LEU A 2 48.29 -18.28 -19.83
CA LEU A 2 47.92 -17.76 -18.49
C LEU A 2 47.48 -16.29 -18.47
N ILE A 3 48.19 -15.40 -19.17
CA ILE A 3 47.88 -13.96 -19.20
C ILE A 3 46.52 -13.70 -19.86
N LEU A 4 46.23 -14.37 -20.98
CA LEU A 4 44.95 -14.26 -21.69
C LEU A 4 43.78 -14.74 -20.82
N ALA A 5 43.94 -15.86 -20.12
CA ALA A 5 42.93 -16.38 -19.20
C ALA A 5 42.68 -15.41 -18.03
N ALA A 6 43.73 -14.81 -17.47
CA ALA A 6 43.61 -13.81 -16.41
C ALA A 6 42.87 -12.55 -16.87
N CYS A 7 43.16 -12.05 -18.08
CA CYS A 7 42.42 -10.91 -18.65
C CYS A 7 40.94 -11.23 -18.86
N LEU A 8 40.61 -12.42 -19.33
CA LEU A 8 39.22 -12.86 -19.56
C LEU A 8 38.43 -12.98 -18.25
N LEU A 9 39.05 -13.49 -17.20
CA LEU A 9 38.43 -13.54 -15.86
C LEU A 9 38.23 -12.14 -15.26
N ALA A 10 39.21 -11.24 -15.45
CA ALA A 10 39.10 -9.86 -14.98
C ALA A 10 37.97 -9.09 -15.67
N THR A 11 37.80 -9.26 -16.99
CA THR A 11 36.70 -8.63 -17.72
C THR A 11 35.34 -9.20 -17.32
N LEU A 12 35.25 -10.53 -17.13
CA LEU A 12 34.03 -11.17 -16.66
C LEU A 12 33.65 -10.67 -15.25
N PHE A 13 34.63 -10.56 -14.35
CA PHE A 13 34.41 -10.04 -13.00
C PHE A 13 33.94 -8.58 -13.04
N LEU A 14 34.59 -7.73 -13.84
CA LEU A 14 34.17 -6.34 -14.00
C LEU A 14 32.74 -6.24 -14.55
N PHE A 15 32.40 -7.07 -15.55
CA PHE A 15 31.05 -7.13 -16.10
C PHE A 15 30.03 -7.55 -15.04
N LEU A 16 30.35 -8.54 -14.21
CA LEU A 16 29.51 -9.00 -13.11
C LEU A 16 29.27 -7.87 -12.09
N VAL A 17 30.33 -7.16 -11.70
CA VAL A 17 30.24 -6.02 -10.77
C VAL A 17 29.34 -4.93 -11.33
N VAL A 18 29.50 -4.59 -12.61
CA VAL A 18 28.64 -3.61 -13.29
C VAL A 18 27.18 -4.09 -13.31
N LEU A 19 26.94 -5.36 -13.62
CA LEU A 19 25.60 -5.94 -13.65
C LEU A 19 24.93 -5.92 -12.28
N PHE A 20 25.66 -6.23 -11.20
CA PHE A 20 25.14 -6.15 -9.83
C PHE A 20 24.90 -4.71 -9.37
N ALA A 21 25.80 -3.78 -9.69
CA ALA A 21 25.62 -2.37 -9.38
C ALA A 21 24.40 -1.80 -10.12
N ALA A 22 24.27 -2.08 -11.42
CA ALA A 22 23.12 -1.68 -12.24
C ALA A 22 21.82 -2.39 -11.81
N GLY A 23 21.92 -3.64 -11.38
CA GLY A 23 20.82 -4.44 -10.82
C GLY A 23 20.38 -3.99 -9.42
N GLY A 24 21.02 -2.97 -8.86
CA GLY A 24 20.56 -2.30 -7.64
C GLY A 24 21.03 -2.95 -6.36
N LEU A 25 22.19 -3.63 -6.36
CA LEU A 25 22.83 -4.17 -5.15
C LEU A 25 22.99 -3.11 -4.03
N PHE A 26 23.10 -1.83 -4.40
CA PHE A 26 23.21 -0.70 -3.47
C PHE A 26 21.92 0.14 -3.32
N GLN A 27 20.79 -0.32 -3.86
CA GLN A 27 19.52 0.41 -3.75
C GLN A 27 18.90 0.24 -2.37
N THR A 28 18.32 1.31 -1.84
CA THR A 28 17.61 1.27 -0.56
C THR A 28 16.26 0.56 -0.73
N LYS A 29 15.90 -0.28 0.24
CA LYS A 29 14.64 -1.05 0.22
C LYS A 29 13.44 -0.20 0.64
N THR A 30 13.19 0.89 -0.08
CA THR A 30 12.10 1.85 0.19
C THR A 30 10.72 1.17 0.22
N TYR A 31 10.54 0.10 -0.55
CA TYR A 31 9.30 -0.69 -0.56
C TYR A 31 8.96 -1.36 0.78
N LEU A 32 9.92 -1.50 1.71
CA LEU A 32 9.67 -2.02 3.05
C LEU A 32 9.15 -0.96 4.02
N GLN A 33 9.23 0.32 3.68
CA GLN A 33 8.85 1.42 4.57
C GLN A 33 7.44 1.28 5.16
N PRO A 34 6.38 0.91 4.39
CA PRO A 34 5.04 0.78 4.96
C PRO A 34 4.92 -0.24 6.09
N TRP A 35 5.80 -1.25 6.11
CA TRP A 35 5.82 -2.31 7.13
C TRP A 35 6.48 -1.88 8.44
N ASP A 36 7.18 -0.73 8.45
CA ASP A 36 7.73 -0.17 9.67
C ASP A 36 6.59 0.34 10.58
N LYS A 37 6.61 -0.07 11.85
CA LYS A 37 5.60 0.31 12.86
C LYS A 37 5.51 1.82 13.11
N THR A 38 6.56 2.57 12.73
CA THR A 38 6.62 4.03 12.84
C THR A 38 6.15 4.75 11.58
N TYR A 39 6.02 4.06 10.44
CA TYR A 39 5.68 4.65 9.15
C TYR A 39 4.41 5.50 9.21
N ALA A 40 3.30 4.91 9.68
CA ALA A 40 2.03 5.62 9.80
C ALA A 40 2.12 6.82 10.76
N LYS A 41 2.96 6.74 11.80
CA LYS A 41 3.13 7.80 12.80
C LYS A 41 3.85 9.03 12.25
N ASN A 42 4.59 8.89 11.15
CA ASN A 42 5.30 9.99 10.51
C ASN A 42 4.36 10.97 9.80
N PHE A 43 3.09 10.60 9.57
CA PHE A 43 2.10 11.47 8.95
C PHE A 43 1.35 12.30 9.98
N LYS A 44 1.40 13.63 9.80
CA LYS A 44 0.67 14.59 10.64
C LYS A 44 -0.84 14.59 10.36
N ASP A 45 -1.23 14.40 9.09
CA ASP A 45 -2.63 14.34 8.71
C ASP A 45 -3.23 13.01 9.22
N PRO A 46 -4.26 13.05 10.08
CA PRO A 46 -4.88 11.84 10.61
C PRO A 46 -5.46 10.93 9.52
N ARG A 47 -5.93 11.51 8.40
CA ARG A 47 -6.48 10.74 7.27
C ARG A 47 -5.40 9.94 6.58
N ILE A 48 -4.23 10.55 6.34
CA ILE A 48 -3.09 9.88 5.71
C ILE A 48 -2.52 8.82 6.65
N ARG A 49 -2.42 9.14 7.95
CA ARG A 49 -1.98 8.19 8.98
C ARG A 49 -2.89 6.97 9.05
N LEU A 50 -4.20 7.15 8.99
CA LEU A 50 -5.17 6.05 9.00
C LEU A 50 -5.12 5.25 7.70
N ALA A 51 -5.07 5.93 6.56
CA ALA A 51 -4.86 5.30 5.26
C ALA A 51 -3.59 4.43 5.24
N ALA A 52 -2.49 4.89 5.86
CA ALA A 52 -1.24 4.14 5.93
C ALA A 52 -1.39 2.81 6.68
N TYR A 53 -2.25 2.73 7.70
CA TYR A 53 -2.59 1.44 8.33
C TYR A 53 -3.43 0.57 7.39
N GLY A 54 -4.39 1.16 6.67
CA GLY A 54 -5.20 0.46 5.68
C GLY A 54 -4.38 -0.14 4.52
N LEU A 55 -3.27 0.49 4.12
CA LEU A 55 -2.39 -0.03 3.06
C LEU A 55 -1.80 -1.42 3.37
N LEU A 56 -1.73 -1.81 4.64
CA LEU A 56 -1.23 -3.11 5.08
C LEU A 56 -2.31 -4.20 5.04
N ALA A 57 -3.54 -3.86 4.64
CA ALA A 57 -4.63 -4.82 4.54
C ALA A 57 -4.33 -5.91 3.51
N ALA A 58 -4.64 -7.14 3.88
CA ALA A 58 -4.64 -8.25 2.94
C ALA A 58 -5.64 -7.98 1.80
N ASN A 59 -5.24 -8.27 0.57
CA ASN A 59 -6.05 -8.01 -0.62
C ASN A 59 -5.77 -9.06 -1.70
N GLY A 60 -6.75 -9.25 -2.60
CA GLY A 60 -6.67 -10.25 -3.67
C GLY A 60 -5.43 -10.06 -4.54
N HIS A 61 -4.62 -11.13 -4.63
CA HIS A 61 -3.36 -11.15 -5.40
C HIS A 61 -2.37 -10.02 -5.08
N ASN A 62 -2.51 -9.38 -3.91
CA ASN A 62 -1.76 -8.19 -3.52
C ASN A 62 -1.79 -7.06 -4.58
N MET A 63 -2.87 -6.94 -5.36
CA MET A 63 -3.01 -5.91 -6.41
C MET A 63 -3.23 -4.50 -5.83
N GLN A 64 -3.64 -4.41 -4.56
CA GLN A 64 -3.88 -3.17 -3.84
C GLN A 64 -4.81 -2.21 -4.61
N PRO A 65 -6.06 -2.63 -4.95
CA PRO A 65 -6.97 -1.89 -5.82
C PRO A 65 -7.74 -0.80 -5.07
N TRP A 66 -7.05 0.06 -4.33
CA TRP A 66 -7.64 1.15 -3.56
C TRP A 66 -7.18 2.52 -4.07
N ILE A 67 -8.11 3.46 -4.18
CA ILE A 67 -7.87 4.87 -4.44
C ILE A 67 -8.37 5.66 -3.24
N ILE A 68 -7.48 6.44 -2.64
CA ILE A 68 -7.78 7.26 -1.47
C ILE A 68 -7.87 8.71 -1.89
N LYS A 69 -9.00 9.35 -1.62
CA LYS A 69 -9.22 10.78 -1.90
C LYS A 69 -9.52 11.51 -0.62
N LEU A 70 -8.67 12.48 -0.28
CA LEU A 70 -8.89 13.34 0.88
C LEU A 70 -10.00 14.35 0.57
N ASP A 71 -10.93 14.54 1.51
CA ASP A 71 -11.94 15.59 1.37
C ASP A 71 -11.27 16.98 1.48
N LYS A 72 -11.66 17.91 0.61
CA LYS A 72 -11.09 19.27 0.59
C LYS A 72 -11.74 20.20 1.63
N LYS A 73 -12.96 19.90 2.05
CA LYS A 73 -13.77 20.70 2.98
C LYS A 73 -13.71 20.15 4.40
N ASP A 74 -13.48 18.85 4.55
CA ASP A 74 -13.44 18.16 5.82
C ASP A 74 -12.08 17.49 6.07
N ALA A 75 -11.31 18.06 7.00
CA ALA A 75 -9.99 17.55 7.40
C ALA A 75 -10.06 16.17 8.12
N MET A 76 -11.26 15.70 8.45
CA MET A 76 -11.50 14.44 9.13
C MET A 76 -12.20 13.40 8.25
N THR A 77 -12.32 13.66 6.94
CA THR A 77 -12.92 12.73 5.99
C THR A 77 -11.95 12.39 4.86
N PHE A 78 -11.85 11.10 4.53
CA PHE A 78 -11.35 10.62 3.25
C PHE A 78 -12.35 9.63 2.64
N TYR A 79 -12.27 9.50 1.32
CA TYR A 79 -13.05 8.56 0.52
C TYR A 79 -12.16 7.43 0.03
N LEU A 80 -12.68 6.20 0.14
CA LEU A 80 -12.08 5.01 -0.45
C LEU A 80 -12.88 4.65 -1.71
N PHE A 81 -12.18 4.51 -2.82
CA PHE A 81 -12.73 4.05 -4.10
C PHE A 81 -12.01 2.79 -4.54
N ALA A 82 -12.74 1.89 -5.20
CA ALA A 82 -12.13 0.76 -5.87
C ALA A 82 -11.42 1.21 -7.15
N ASP A 83 -10.24 0.66 -7.39
CA ASP A 83 -9.47 0.86 -8.62
C ASP A 83 -9.74 -0.30 -9.61
N PRO A 84 -10.52 -0.07 -10.68
CA PRO A 84 -10.80 -1.11 -11.67
C PRO A 84 -9.58 -1.46 -12.53
N GLU A 85 -8.58 -0.57 -12.66
CA GLU A 85 -7.37 -0.84 -13.45
C GLU A 85 -6.47 -1.88 -12.75
N ARG A 86 -6.63 -2.03 -11.43
CA ARG A 86 -5.93 -3.00 -10.59
C ARG A 86 -6.78 -4.22 -10.26
N MET A 87 -7.84 -4.48 -11.04
CA MET A 87 -8.69 -5.67 -10.90
C MET A 87 -8.65 -6.50 -12.18
N SER A 88 -8.53 -7.82 -12.05
CA SER A 88 -8.72 -8.74 -13.18
C SER A 88 -10.20 -9.15 -13.26
N LEU A 89 -10.87 -8.77 -14.34
CA LEU A 89 -12.24 -9.21 -14.63
C LEU A 89 -12.34 -10.72 -14.86
N GLN A 90 -11.23 -11.38 -15.24
CA GLN A 90 -11.18 -12.82 -15.42
C GLN A 90 -11.14 -13.56 -14.07
N ALA A 91 -10.42 -13.01 -13.09
CA ALA A 91 -10.30 -13.59 -11.76
C ALA A 91 -11.50 -13.25 -10.86
N ASP A 92 -12.07 -12.05 -10.99
CA ASP A 92 -13.19 -11.58 -10.18
C ASP A 92 -14.25 -10.85 -11.04
N PRO A 93 -15.01 -11.59 -11.87
CA PRO A 93 -15.97 -10.99 -12.81
C PRO A 93 -17.09 -10.21 -12.13
N GLU A 94 -17.46 -10.61 -10.92
CA GLU A 94 -18.54 -10.00 -10.13
C GLU A 94 -18.03 -9.02 -9.06
N ALA A 95 -16.73 -8.68 -9.08
CA ALA A 95 -16.09 -7.77 -8.12
C ALA A 95 -16.29 -8.15 -6.64
N ARG A 96 -16.48 -9.45 -6.33
CA ARG A 96 -16.72 -9.92 -4.95
C ARG A 96 -15.44 -9.89 -4.12
N GLN A 97 -14.32 -10.30 -4.70
CA GLN A 97 -13.02 -10.25 -4.03
C GLN A 97 -12.55 -8.81 -3.87
N LEU A 98 -12.85 -7.95 -4.85
CA LEU A 98 -12.62 -6.51 -4.76
C LEU A 98 -13.43 -5.91 -3.60
N MET A 99 -14.70 -6.25 -3.46
CA MET A 99 -15.52 -5.78 -2.33
C MET A 99 -14.94 -6.22 -0.98
N VAL A 100 -14.55 -7.49 -0.85
CA VAL A 100 -13.88 -8.01 0.36
C VAL A 100 -12.60 -7.22 0.64
N THR A 101 -11.78 -6.96 -0.38
CA THR A 101 -10.55 -6.15 -0.28
C THR A 101 -10.82 -4.74 0.27
N GLN A 102 -11.85 -4.04 -0.24
CA GLN A 102 -12.23 -2.73 0.27
C GLN A 102 -12.70 -2.79 1.73
N GLY A 103 -13.46 -3.84 2.08
CA GLY A 103 -13.92 -4.10 3.45
C GLY A 103 -12.75 -4.32 4.41
N THR A 104 -11.77 -5.15 4.03
CA THR A 104 -10.56 -5.40 4.84
C THR A 104 -9.74 -4.13 5.06
N PHE A 105 -9.59 -3.29 4.04
CA PHE A 105 -8.95 -1.98 4.18
C PHE A 105 -9.65 -1.12 5.25
N LEU A 106 -10.98 -1.02 5.20
CA LEU A 106 -11.73 -0.23 6.18
C LEU A 106 -11.66 -0.82 7.58
N ASP A 107 -11.60 -2.14 7.72
CA ASP A 107 -11.48 -2.80 9.02
C ASP A 107 -10.13 -2.46 9.69
N TYR A 108 -9.04 -2.50 8.91
CA TYR A 108 -7.71 -2.06 9.38
C TYR A 108 -7.73 -0.60 9.84
N VAL A 109 -8.36 0.28 9.05
CA VAL A 109 -8.54 1.69 9.40
C VAL A 109 -9.37 1.86 10.67
N ALA A 110 -10.42 1.06 10.87
CA ALA A 110 -11.27 1.13 12.04
C ALA A 110 -10.54 0.69 13.31
N VAL A 111 -9.83 -0.44 13.26
CA VAL A 111 -9.02 -0.94 14.37
C VAL A 111 -7.89 0.05 14.72
N ALA A 112 -7.17 0.54 13.72
CA ALA A 112 -6.13 1.53 13.93
C ALA A 112 -6.68 2.85 14.48
N GLY A 113 -7.82 3.31 13.96
CA GLY A 113 -8.53 4.50 14.44
C GLY A 113 -8.86 4.42 15.91
N GLN A 114 -9.48 3.31 16.35
CA GLN A 114 -9.80 3.09 17.76
C GLN A 114 -8.55 3.15 18.64
N SER A 115 -7.42 2.57 18.18
CA SER A 115 -6.17 2.56 18.95
C SER A 115 -5.53 3.94 19.13
N ILE A 116 -5.81 4.89 18.23
CA ILE A 116 -5.24 6.26 18.25
C ILE A 116 -6.27 7.34 18.59
N GLY A 117 -7.47 6.96 19.06
CA GLY A 117 -8.50 7.88 19.55
C GLY A 117 -9.48 8.44 18.51
N PHE A 118 -9.55 7.86 17.30
CA PHE A 118 -10.56 8.20 16.30
C PHE A 118 -11.67 7.17 16.22
N ARG A 119 -12.91 7.63 16.15
CA ARG A 119 -14.05 6.74 15.87
C ARG A 119 -14.27 6.66 14.37
N SER A 120 -14.07 5.47 13.79
CA SER A 120 -14.44 5.17 12.40
C SER A 120 -15.87 4.61 12.34
N PRO A 121 -16.69 4.95 11.32
CA PRO A 121 -17.95 4.25 11.08
C PRO A 121 -17.71 2.77 10.83
N SER A 122 -18.60 1.90 11.31
CA SER A 122 -18.52 0.46 11.08
C SER A 122 -18.62 0.13 9.58
N PRO A 123 -17.85 -0.85 9.07
CA PRO A 123 -17.86 -1.24 7.65
C PRO A 123 -19.24 -1.61 7.07
N CYS A 124 -20.19 -2.03 7.90
CA CYS A 124 -21.55 -2.45 7.52
C CYS A 124 -22.58 -1.31 7.45
N SER A 125 -22.28 -0.18 6.79
CA SER A 125 -23.29 0.87 6.50
C SER A 125 -23.68 0.86 5.01
N PRO A 126 -24.99 0.81 4.65
CA PRO A 126 -25.48 0.52 3.30
C PRO A 126 -25.22 1.60 2.21
N LYS A 127 -24.39 2.63 2.47
CA LYS A 127 -23.96 3.62 1.46
C LYS A 127 -22.68 3.17 0.72
N ALA A 128 -22.65 1.92 0.28
CA ALA A 128 -21.46 1.19 -0.14
C ALA A 128 -20.87 1.54 -1.54
N LEU A 129 -21.37 2.57 -2.25
CA LEU A 129 -20.77 3.04 -3.51
C LEU A 129 -19.90 4.31 -3.36
N MET A 130 -19.93 4.94 -2.19
CA MET A 130 -19.03 6.03 -1.79
C MET A 130 -18.77 5.90 -0.29
N MET A 131 -17.72 5.16 0.10
CA MET A 131 -17.37 5.03 1.52
C MET A 131 -16.77 6.33 2.03
N LYS A 132 -17.64 7.14 2.65
CA LYS A 132 -17.27 8.30 3.46
C LYS A 132 -16.86 7.79 4.84
N THR A 133 -15.56 7.81 5.14
CA THR A 133 -15.11 7.52 6.50
C THR A 133 -15.06 8.85 7.25
N ILE A 134 -16.06 9.09 8.10
CA ILE A 134 -16.12 10.28 8.97
C ILE A 134 -15.44 9.93 10.28
N PHE A 135 -14.29 10.53 10.57
CA PHE A 135 -13.66 10.40 11.87
C PHE A 135 -14.13 11.53 12.80
N SER A 136 -14.84 11.19 13.87
CA SER A 136 -15.13 12.14 14.95
C SER A 136 -14.16 11.88 16.10
N THR A 137 -13.58 12.93 16.66
CA THR A 137 -12.89 12.85 17.96
C THR A 137 -13.91 12.47 19.02
N ALA A 138 -13.52 11.58 19.93
CA ALA A 138 -14.31 11.25 21.12
C ALA A 138 -14.46 12.46 22.05
#